data_AF-A9HJV8-F1
#
_entry.id   AF-A9HJV8-F1
#
_cell.length_a   1.000
_cell.length_b   1.000
_cell.length_c   1.000
_cell.angle_alpha   90.00
_cell.angle_beta   90.00
_cell.angle_gamma   90.00
#
_symmetry.space_group_name_H-M   'P 1'
#
loop_
_entity.id
_entity.type
_entity.pdbx_description
1 polymer ?
#
loop_
_entity_poly.entity_id
_entity_poly.type
_entity_poly.pdbx_seq_one_letter_code
_entity_poly.pdbx_strand_id
1 'polypeptide(L)'
;MTLGRAWRLACDPEPGRLGYALRMAAACATTVLVGEIWQVPDLAVPALVTMALWQKDRVTNLVAGLAVNVLILVILAMLYGLIRLTLDHPLGIVVGVAILSFCFFFLGSASKLKPLAYMLGLITVYGLIAVDQAPVGEIATRALLYTDLFLAIPGLVMIGLGLIICPSPRTVLMRAIAGRLRMAMALLRHPDDATRERAQDMLRQGGAGMMANVKMAALERIWNRRDLACLKQAAYSSIGVLALADAAVREGGSPCPSALLETLEEMAAMFEAGDYPADIAPPAVPSNEPALAAMAALIAIFTTPAPEEKPPEEKKSGGFFFPDAFTNPDHVRFAVKGTAAVMTSYFIFKILDWPGIHTCIITCFIVAQPTMGEMISKLMLRIGGALLGAALGIGSIILLMPHLNDITGFLALVFAGAFIAAWVKTGDERIAYAGFQIGLAFFLTDIKDYGPTTDMTVARDRVVGIMLGNFITYAMFTSFWPASAWDRIAATLRGVVRALAAQRDSITPQARVTHAAEVLGAISASQRTLEFAATEPVHMRADTERMSQCGEALRDASRLAEDLLIPERDAQTRARFERLESLAS
;
A
#
# COMPACT_ATOMS: atom_id res chain seq x y z
N MET A 1 10.17 -11.14 -9.94
CA MET A 1 11.15 -10.24 -9.29
C MET A 1 12.39 -11.05 -8.94
N THR A 2 13.60 -10.62 -9.29
CA THR A 2 14.83 -11.34 -8.92
C THR A 2 15.19 -11.08 -7.46
N LEU A 3 15.82 -12.06 -6.79
CA LEU A 3 16.29 -11.94 -5.40
C LEU A 3 17.21 -10.73 -5.20
N GLY A 4 18.09 -10.44 -6.18
CA GLY A 4 18.97 -9.27 -6.14
C GLY A 4 18.22 -7.93 -6.20
N ARG A 5 17.08 -7.85 -6.88
CA ARG A 5 16.23 -6.64 -6.86
C ARG A 5 15.48 -6.50 -5.54
N ALA A 6 14.99 -7.61 -4.99
CA ALA A 6 14.34 -7.63 -3.67
C ALA A 6 15.30 -7.18 -2.55
N TRP A 7 16.54 -7.67 -2.57
CA TRP A 7 17.58 -7.28 -1.62
C TRP A 7 17.93 -5.80 -1.74
N ARG A 8 18.10 -5.29 -2.97
CA ARG A 8 18.33 -3.86 -3.19
C ARG A 8 17.20 -2.99 -2.62
N LEU A 9 15.94 -3.35 -2.87
CA LEU A 9 14.79 -2.62 -2.33
C LEU A 9 14.76 -2.65 -0.79
N ALA A 10 15.14 -3.78 -0.17
CA ALA A 10 15.26 -3.89 1.28
C ALA A 10 16.42 -3.05 1.83
N CYS A 11 17.53 -2.92 1.11
CA CYS A 11 18.70 -2.16 1.54
C CYS A 11 18.63 -0.67 1.24
N ASP A 12 17.83 -0.21 0.27
CA ASP A 12 17.87 1.19 -0.20
C ASP A 12 17.21 2.16 0.81
N PRO A 13 17.96 3.06 1.47
CA PRO A 13 17.40 3.94 2.49
C PRO A 13 16.66 5.11 1.83
N GLU A 14 15.37 4.94 1.55
CA GLU A 14 14.52 6.08 1.17
C GLU A 14 14.50 7.14 2.30
N PRO A 15 14.59 8.45 1.98
CA PRO A 15 14.54 9.51 2.97
C PRO A 15 13.30 9.40 3.86
N GLY A 16 13.52 9.31 5.18
CA GLY A 16 12.43 9.20 6.16
C GLY A 16 11.90 7.79 6.43
N ARG A 17 12.36 6.76 5.69
CA ARG A 17 11.98 5.35 5.93
C ARG A 17 12.33 4.90 7.34
N LEU A 18 13.55 5.20 7.80
CA LEU A 18 14.01 4.87 9.15
C LEU A 18 13.10 5.45 10.23
N GLY A 19 12.80 6.74 10.14
CA GLY A 19 11.93 7.41 11.11
C GLY A 19 10.51 6.83 11.12
N TYR A 20 9.98 6.42 9.97
CA TYR A 20 8.67 5.78 9.89
C TYR A 20 8.68 4.36 10.47
N ALA A 21 9.69 3.55 10.15
CA ALA A 21 9.86 2.20 10.67
C ALA A 21 10.03 2.19 12.20
N LEU A 22 10.85 3.11 12.76
CA LEU A 22 11.04 3.26 14.20
C LEU A 22 9.74 3.63 14.92
N ARG A 23 8.97 4.58 14.37
CA ARG A 23 7.67 4.96 14.94
C ARG A 23 6.66 3.81 14.95
N MET A 24 6.63 3.03 13.86
CA MET A 24 5.75 1.86 13.77
C MET A 24 6.16 0.76 14.75
N ALA A 25 7.47 0.51 14.90
CA ALA A 25 7.99 -0.44 15.89
C ALA A 25 7.69 0.01 17.32
N ALA A 26 7.86 1.31 17.62
CA ALA A 26 7.51 1.91 18.90
C ALA A 26 6.01 1.73 19.20
N ALA A 27 5.15 1.96 18.22
CA ALA A 27 3.71 1.77 18.37
C ALA A 27 3.34 0.30 18.65
N CYS A 28 3.98 -0.66 17.98
CA CYS A 28 3.77 -2.08 18.26
C CYS A 28 4.22 -2.43 19.69
N ALA A 29 5.41 -1.98 20.10
CA ALA A 29 5.91 -2.20 21.46
C ALA A 29 5.04 -1.53 22.53
N THR A 30 4.53 -0.32 22.29
CA THR A 30 3.58 0.36 23.18
C THR A 30 2.26 -0.38 23.25
N THR A 31 1.76 -0.91 22.14
CA THR A 31 0.54 -1.74 22.11
C THR A 31 0.71 -2.98 22.99
N VAL A 32 1.85 -3.66 22.88
CA VAL A 32 2.19 -4.82 23.74
C VAL A 32 2.34 -4.39 25.19
N LEU A 33 3.03 -3.28 25.49
CA LEU A 33 3.16 -2.77 26.86
C LEU A 33 1.81 -2.47 27.51
N VAL A 34 0.92 -1.77 26.81
CA VAL A 34 -0.44 -1.51 27.31
C VAL A 34 -1.17 -2.84 27.52
N GLY A 35 -1.07 -3.75 26.56
CA GLY A 35 -1.63 -5.09 26.68
C GLY A 35 -1.14 -5.87 27.90
N GLU A 36 0.16 -5.84 28.19
CA GLU A 36 0.79 -6.44 29.37
C GLU A 36 0.30 -5.78 30.67
N ILE A 37 0.20 -4.44 30.72
CA ILE A 37 -0.29 -3.72 31.91
C ILE A 37 -1.73 -4.11 32.23
N TRP A 38 -2.59 -4.20 31.21
CA TRP A 38 -4.00 -4.50 31.37
C TRP A 38 -4.33 -6.00 31.32
N GLN A 39 -3.31 -6.84 31.19
CA GLN A 39 -3.43 -8.30 31.11
C GLN A 39 -4.49 -8.70 30.06
N VAL A 40 -4.28 -8.20 28.85
CA VAL A 40 -5.13 -8.50 27.69
C VAL A 40 -4.65 -9.80 27.04
N PRO A 41 -5.55 -10.77 26.79
CA PRO A 41 -5.17 -12.03 26.15
C PRO A 41 -4.74 -11.82 24.69
N ASP A 42 -3.84 -12.68 24.19
CA ASP A 42 -3.39 -12.74 22.79
C ASP A 42 -2.81 -11.41 22.23
N LEU A 43 -1.76 -10.88 22.86
CA LEU A 43 -1.15 -9.59 22.53
C LEU A 43 -0.53 -9.53 21.12
N ALA A 44 -0.33 -10.66 20.46
CA ALA A 44 0.17 -10.72 19.09
C ALA A 44 -0.77 -9.99 18.10
N VAL A 45 -2.09 -10.16 18.26
CA VAL A 45 -3.05 -9.62 17.30
C VAL A 45 -3.22 -8.10 17.44
N PRO A 46 -3.32 -7.48 18.63
CA PRO A 46 -3.31 -6.02 18.76
C PRO A 46 -2.03 -5.42 18.17
N ALA A 47 -0.86 -6.00 18.46
CA ALA A 47 0.41 -5.55 17.89
C ALA A 47 0.41 -5.61 16.36
N LEU A 48 -0.14 -6.68 15.80
CA LEU A 48 -0.32 -6.84 14.36
C LEU A 48 -1.28 -5.80 13.77
N VAL A 49 -2.42 -5.55 14.40
CA VAL A 49 -3.42 -4.57 13.96
C VAL A 49 -2.79 -3.17 13.95
N THR A 50 -2.06 -2.81 15.02
CA THR A 50 -1.26 -1.58 15.06
C THR A 50 -0.27 -1.54 13.91
N MET A 51 0.52 -2.61 13.70
CA MET A 51 1.49 -2.66 12.60
C MET A 51 0.81 -2.51 11.24
N ALA A 52 -0.32 -3.18 10.99
CA ALA A 52 -1.03 -3.16 9.71
C ALA A 52 -1.50 -1.74 9.37
N LEU A 53 -2.11 -1.07 10.35
CA LEU A 53 -2.87 0.16 10.16
C LEU A 53 -2.07 1.43 10.41
N TRP A 54 -0.89 1.35 11.03
CA TRP A 54 -0.06 2.52 11.33
C TRP A 54 0.29 3.34 10.09
N GLN A 55 0.00 4.65 10.12
CA GLN A 55 0.16 5.59 9.00
C GLN A 55 1.34 6.55 9.19
N LYS A 56 1.77 7.22 8.11
CA LYS A 56 2.96 8.10 8.09
C LYS A 56 2.78 9.40 8.87
N ASP A 57 1.55 9.91 8.95
CA ASP A 57 1.19 11.18 9.57
C ASP A 57 0.18 11.00 10.70
N ARG A 58 0.08 12.01 11.58
CA ARG A 58 -0.77 11.96 12.77
C ARG A 58 -2.27 11.98 12.47
N VAL A 59 -2.72 12.62 11.39
CA VAL A 59 -4.15 12.76 11.08
C VAL A 59 -4.71 11.48 10.51
N THR A 60 -3.97 10.85 9.60
CA THR A 60 -4.38 9.56 9.05
C THR A 60 -4.35 8.51 10.15
N ASN A 61 -3.43 8.57 11.12
CA ASN A 61 -3.47 7.70 12.30
C ASN A 61 -4.69 7.97 13.18
N LEU A 62 -5.05 9.24 13.44
CA LEU A 62 -6.26 9.61 14.19
C LEU A 62 -7.53 9.07 13.52
N VAL A 63 -7.69 9.33 12.22
CA VAL A 63 -8.85 8.90 11.43
C VAL A 63 -8.90 7.37 11.33
N ALA A 64 -7.77 6.72 11.06
CA ALA A 64 -7.70 5.27 11.00
C ALA A 64 -8.01 4.63 12.36
N GLY A 65 -7.46 5.16 13.46
CA GLY A 65 -7.73 4.67 14.82
C GLY A 65 -9.21 4.80 15.20
N LEU A 66 -9.83 5.94 14.91
CA LEU A 66 -11.27 6.12 15.13
C LEU A 66 -12.10 5.18 14.25
N ALA A 67 -11.79 5.10 12.95
CA ALA A 67 -12.52 4.26 12.01
C ALA A 67 -12.45 2.78 12.40
N VAL A 68 -11.27 2.32 12.83
CA VAL A 68 -11.04 0.95 13.28
C VAL A 68 -11.85 0.65 14.52
N ASN A 69 -11.81 1.51 15.55
CA ASN A 69 -12.63 1.33 16.76
C ASN A 69 -14.15 1.28 16.45
N VAL A 70 -14.65 2.17 15.59
CA VAL A 70 -16.06 2.14 15.17
C VAL A 70 -16.40 0.85 14.42
N LEU A 71 -15.53 0.45 13.50
CA LEU A 71 -15.71 -0.75 12.69
C LEU A 71 -15.74 -2.02 13.53
N ILE A 72 -14.87 -2.08 14.52
CA ILE A 72 -14.78 -3.14 15.53
C ILE A 72 -16.10 -3.28 16.29
N LEU A 73 -16.67 -2.17 16.76
CA LEU A 73 -17.94 -2.18 17.48
C LEU A 73 -19.07 -2.73 16.60
N VAL A 74 -19.07 -2.37 15.31
CA VAL A 74 -20.01 -2.93 14.34
C VAL A 74 -19.81 -4.43 14.14
N ILE A 75 -18.56 -4.90 14.03
CA ILE A 75 -18.25 -6.33 13.91
C ILE A 75 -18.67 -7.08 15.16
N LEU A 76 -18.40 -6.56 16.36
CA LEU A 76 -18.79 -7.18 17.63
C LEU A 76 -20.31 -7.28 17.76
N ALA A 77 -21.04 -6.22 17.40
CA ALA A 77 -22.50 -6.24 17.37
C ALA A 77 -23.04 -7.29 16.38
N MET A 78 -22.43 -7.39 15.20
CA MET A 78 -22.77 -8.39 14.19
C MET A 78 -22.47 -9.82 14.67
N LEU A 79 -21.29 -10.06 15.25
CA LEU A 79 -20.89 -11.34 15.83
C LEU A 79 -21.83 -11.75 16.95
N TYR A 80 -22.16 -10.84 17.87
CA TYR A 80 -23.11 -11.11 18.95
C TYR A 80 -24.48 -11.54 18.42
N GLY A 81 -25.00 -10.83 17.42
CA GLY A 81 -26.26 -11.20 16.76
C GLY A 81 -26.20 -12.57 16.09
N LEU A 82 -25.08 -12.88 15.44
CA LEU A 82 -24.86 -14.15 14.76
C LEU A 82 -24.72 -15.31 15.74
N ILE A 83 -23.92 -15.13 16.80
CA ILE A 83 -23.74 -16.10 17.88
C ILE A 83 -25.09 -16.44 18.50
N ARG A 84 -25.96 -15.45 18.76
CA ARG A 84 -27.31 -15.69 19.26
C ARG A 84 -28.16 -16.55 18.30
N LEU A 85 -27.96 -16.40 16.99
CA LEU A 85 -28.69 -17.16 15.97
C LEU A 85 -28.14 -18.57 15.78
N THR A 86 -26.84 -18.78 16.03
CA THR A 86 -26.14 -20.06 15.79
C THR A 86 -25.91 -20.88 17.05
N LEU A 87 -26.04 -20.29 18.24
CA LEU A 87 -26.02 -20.99 19.53
C LEU A 87 -27.02 -22.16 19.44
N ASP A 88 -26.56 -23.37 19.72
CA ASP A 88 -27.31 -24.64 19.67
C ASP A 88 -27.47 -25.29 18.27
N HIS A 89 -26.95 -24.69 17.20
CA HIS A 89 -27.05 -25.23 15.84
C HIS A 89 -25.69 -25.31 15.14
N PRO A 90 -24.96 -26.45 15.21
CA PRO A 90 -23.65 -26.60 14.57
C PRO A 90 -23.71 -26.42 13.04
N LEU A 91 -24.82 -26.83 12.39
CA LEU A 91 -25.05 -26.55 10.97
C LEU A 91 -25.24 -25.06 10.68
N GLY A 92 -25.77 -24.29 11.63
CA GLY A 92 -25.94 -22.84 11.52
C GLY A 92 -24.60 -22.11 11.41
N ILE A 93 -23.57 -22.60 12.09
CA ILE A 93 -22.20 -22.07 12.00
C ILE A 93 -21.63 -22.32 10.60
N VAL A 94 -21.75 -23.54 10.07
CA VAL A 94 -21.27 -23.89 8.72
C VAL A 94 -21.95 -23.03 7.65
N VAL A 95 -23.26 -22.88 7.73
CA VAL A 95 -24.05 -22.04 6.82
C VAL A 95 -23.66 -20.57 6.98
N GLY A 96 -23.47 -20.09 8.21
CA GLY A 96 -23.01 -18.74 8.51
C GLY A 96 -21.65 -18.44 7.90
N VAL A 97 -20.67 -19.33 8.06
CA VAL A 97 -19.34 -19.22 7.45
C VAL A 97 -19.46 -19.12 5.93
N ALA A 98 -20.26 -19.98 5.29
CA ALA A 98 -20.43 -19.97 3.84
C ALA A 98 -21.08 -18.67 3.33
N ILE A 99 -22.19 -18.25 3.93
CA ILE A 99 -22.92 -17.04 3.54
C ILE A 99 -22.07 -15.80 3.76
N LEU A 100 -21.43 -15.66 4.92
CA LEU A 100 -20.60 -14.50 5.23
C LEU A 100 -19.39 -14.42 4.32
N SER A 101 -18.72 -15.54 4.07
CA SER A 101 -17.60 -15.61 3.13
C SER A 101 -18.04 -15.11 1.75
N PHE A 102 -19.18 -15.61 1.25
CA PHE A 102 -19.72 -15.20 -0.04
C PHE A 102 -20.04 -13.70 -0.05
N CYS A 103 -20.77 -13.20 0.95
CA CYS A 103 -21.14 -11.80 1.05
C CYS A 103 -19.92 -10.88 1.08
N PHE A 104 -18.89 -11.18 1.88
CA PHE A 104 -17.71 -10.33 1.99
C PHE A 104 -16.79 -10.41 0.77
N PHE A 105 -16.66 -11.58 0.12
CA PHE A 105 -15.94 -11.65 -1.16
C PHE A 105 -16.68 -10.92 -2.28
N PHE A 106 -18.01 -11.05 -2.34
CA PHE A 106 -18.84 -10.31 -3.28
C PHE A 106 -18.69 -8.80 -3.05
N LEU A 107 -18.86 -8.35 -1.80
CA LEU A 107 -18.74 -6.96 -1.40
C LEU A 107 -17.37 -6.38 -1.72
N GLY A 108 -16.28 -7.11 -1.50
CA GLY A 108 -14.93 -6.63 -1.82
C GLY A 108 -14.66 -6.53 -3.31
N SER A 109 -15.30 -7.35 -4.14
CA SER A 109 -15.16 -7.25 -5.59
C SER A 109 -16.10 -6.21 -6.22
N ALA A 110 -17.31 -6.06 -5.69
CA ALA A 110 -18.41 -5.29 -6.29
C ALA A 110 -18.61 -3.89 -5.67
N SER A 111 -17.90 -3.55 -4.60
CA SER A 111 -18.03 -2.25 -3.91
C SER A 111 -16.71 -1.51 -3.75
N LYS A 112 -16.82 -0.25 -3.34
CA LYS A 112 -15.68 0.62 -3.02
C LYS A 112 -14.90 0.21 -1.77
N LEU A 113 -15.38 -0.76 -0.98
CA LEU A 113 -14.62 -1.30 0.17
C LEU A 113 -13.33 -2.01 -0.26
N LYS A 114 -13.29 -2.60 -1.48
CA LYS A 114 -12.10 -3.27 -2.05
C LYS A 114 -11.41 -4.22 -1.01
N PRO A 115 -10.10 -4.15 -0.65
CA PRO A 115 -9.53 -5.05 0.37
C PRO A 115 -10.16 -4.97 1.77
N LEU A 116 -10.83 -3.86 2.12
CA LEU A 116 -11.41 -3.70 3.46
C LEU A 116 -12.51 -4.74 3.70
N ALA A 117 -13.35 -5.02 2.70
CA ALA A 117 -14.41 -6.03 2.83
C ALA A 117 -13.85 -7.43 3.13
N TYR A 118 -12.72 -7.81 2.52
CA TYR A 118 -12.08 -9.09 2.80
C TYR A 118 -11.52 -9.14 4.23
N MET A 119 -11.02 -8.02 4.74
CA MET A 119 -10.57 -7.89 6.13
C MET A 119 -11.74 -8.02 7.12
N LEU A 120 -12.88 -7.39 6.82
CA LEU A 120 -14.11 -7.53 7.60
C LEU A 120 -14.62 -8.96 7.61
N GLY A 121 -14.64 -9.59 6.43
CA GLY A 121 -15.02 -10.99 6.28
C GLY A 121 -14.11 -11.91 7.05
N LEU A 122 -12.80 -11.69 6.99
CA LEU A 122 -11.83 -12.42 7.80
C LEU A 122 -12.16 -12.33 9.29
N ILE A 123 -12.26 -11.13 9.86
CA ILE A 123 -12.49 -10.95 11.30
C ILE A 123 -13.81 -11.59 11.72
N THR A 124 -14.87 -11.38 10.93
CA THR A 124 -16.22 -11.88 11.25
C THR A 124 -16.29 -13.41 11.14
N VAL A 125 -15.80 -13.99 10.04
CA VAL A 125 -15.83 -15.45 9.82
C VAL A 125 -14.91 -16.17 10.80
N TYR A 126 -13.70 -15.66 11.02
CA TYR A 126 -12.79 -16.23 12.00
C TYR A 126 -13.34 -16.12 13.42
N GLY A 127 -13.92 -14.97 13.79
CA GLY A 127 -14.56 -14.77 15.09
C GLY A 127 -15.65 -15.80 15.34
N LEU A 128 -16.50 -16.08 14.34
CA LEU A 128 -17.52 -17.12 14.44
C LEU A 128 -16.92 -18.53 14.65
N ILE A 129 -15.86 -18.87 13.91
CA ILE A 129 -15.16 -20.17 14.01
C ILE A 129 -14.42 -20.33 15.35
N ALA A 130 -13.90 -19.24 15.90
CA ALA A 130 -13.21 -19.24 17.18
C ALA A 130 -14.21 -19.44 18.33
N VAL A 131 -15.40 -18.85 18.26
CA VAL A 131 -16.46 -19.04 19.27
C VAL A 131 -16.94 -20.50 19.29
N ASP A 132 -17.00 -21.17 18.15
CA ASP A 132 -17.34 -22.60 18.06
C ASP A 132 -16.33 -23.51 18.81
N GLN A 133 -15.10 -23.03 19.04
CA GLN A 133 -14.09 -23.77 19.81
C GLN A 133 -14.12 -23.46 21.31
N ALA A 134 -14.90 -22.46 21.74
CA ALA A 134 -14.94 -22.03 23.14
C ALA A 134 -15.80 -23.01 23.98
N PRO A 135 -15.24 -23.68 25.01
CA PRO A 135 -15.94 -24.79 25.69
C PRO A 135 -17.15 -24.41 26.55
N VAL A 136 -17.45 -23.12 26.79
CA VAL A 136 -18.54 -22.67 27.68
C VAL A 136 -19.07 -21.30 27.26
N GLY A 137 -20.40 -21.10 27.33
CA GLY A 137 -21.04 -19.81 27.05
C GLY A 137 -20.51 -18.63 27.89
N GLU A 138 -20.05 -18.87 29.13
CA GLU A 138 -19.41 -17.85 29.98
C GLU A 138 -18.02 -17.42 29.46
N ILE A 139 -17.27 -18.34 28.86
CA ILE A 139 -16.01 -18.04 28.16
C ILE A 139 -16.30 -17.23 26.91
N ALA A 140 -17.40 -17.51 26.20
CA ALA A 140 -17.80 -16.75 25.03
C ALA A 140 -18.17 -15.29 25.38
N THR A 141 -18.89 -15.04 26.48
CA THR A 141 -19.19 -13.67 26.93
C THR A 141 -17.95 -12.92 27.40
N ARG A 142 -17.05 -13.58 28.15
CA ARG A 142 -15.76 -12.98 28.54
C ARG A 142 -14.85 -12.75 27.33
N ALA A 143 -14.78 -13.69 26.39
CA ALA A 143 -14.04 -13.53 25.15
C ALA A 143 -14.58 -12.33 24.35
N LEU A 144 -15.89 -12.14 24.27
CA LEU A 144 -16.50 -10.98 23.62
C LEU A 144 -16.13 -9.66 24.31
N LEU A 145 -16.12 -9.64 25.65
CA LEU A 145 -15.79 -8.47 26.46
C LEU A 145 -14.29 -8.13 26.44
N TYR A 146 -13.41 -9.14 26.44
CA TYR A 146 -11.98 -8.95 26.22
C TYR A 146 -11.64 -8.61 24.76
N THR A 147 -12.45 -9.06 23.79
CA THR A 147 -12.31 -8.66 22.39
C THR A 147 -12.51 -7.15 22.23
N ASP A 148 -13.42 -6.54 22.99
CA ASP A 148 -13.61 -5.08 22.98
C ASP A 148 -12.34 -4.33 23.46
N LEU A 149 -11.73 -4.77 24.57
CA LEU A 149 -10.50 -4.18 25.11
C LEU A 149 -9.30 -4.41 24.17
N PHE A 150 -9.15 -5.64 23.67
CA PHE A 150 -8.12 -6.08 22.73
C PHE A 150 -8.09 -5.26 21.44
N LEU A 151 -9.27 -4.89 20.93
CA LEU A 151 -9.42 -4.26 19.63
C LEU A 151 -9.45 -2.72 19.76
N ALA A 152 -9.80 -2.19 20.95
CA ALA A 152 -9.69 -0.77 21.28
C ALA A 152 -8.25 -0.28 21.44
N ILE A 153 -7.35 -1.09 22.00
CA ILE A 153 -5.96 -0.69 22.30
C ILE A 153 -5.20 -0.21 21.06
N PRO A 154 -5.15 -0.93 19.92
CA PRO A 154 -4.49 -0.44 18.71
C PRO A 154 -5.00 0.92 18.26
N GLY A 155 -6.32 1.11 18.25
CA GLY A 155 -6.94 2.38 17.87
C GLY A 155 -6.57 3.50 18.84
N LEU A 156 -6.59 3.25 20.14
CA LEU A 156 -6.18 4.21 21.17
C LEU A 156 -4.68 4.55 21.10
N VAL A 157 -3.81 3.59 20.82
CA VAL A 157 -2.38 3.83 20.60
C VAL A 157 -2.16 4.66 19.33
N MET A 158 -2.86 4.37 18.24
CA MET A 158 -2.81 5.18 17.01
C MET A 158 -3.26 6.63 17.25
N ILE A 159 -4.27 6.83 18.08
CA ILE A 159 -4.73 8.18 18.46
C ILE A 159 -3.72 8.84 19.39
N GLY A 160 -3.44 8.25 20.55
CA GLY A 160 -2.59 8.85 21.58
C GLY A 160 -1.14 8.97 21.16
N LEU A 161 -0.49 7.85 20.86
CA LEU A 161 0.93 7.84 20.47
C LEU A 161 1.10 8.47 19.09
N GLY A 162 0.22 8.19 18.12
CA GLY A 162 0.31 8.74 16.78
C GLY A 162 0.25 10.28 16.75
N LEU A 163 -0.55 10.91 17.62
CA LEU A 163 -0.56 12.37 17.75
C LEU A 163 0.75 12.95 18.30
N ILE A 164 1.48 12.18 19.13
CA ILE A 164 2.73 12.58 19.79
C ILE A 164 3.93 12.38 18.86
N ILE A 165 4.06 11.20 18.26
CA ILE A 165 5.29 10.81 17.55
C ILE A 165 5.24 11.08 16.04
N CYS A 166 4.05 11.07 15.42
CA CYS A 166 3.95 11.24 13.97
C CYS A 166 3.94 12.73 13.57
N PRO A 167 4.66 13.09 12.49
CA PRO A 167 4.65 14.45 11.96
C PRO A 167 3.27 14.82 11.40
N SER A 168 3.05 16.12 11.21
CA SER A 168 1.88 16.63 10.50
C SER A 168 1.88 16.15 9.03
N PRO A 169 0.71 15.95 8.40
CA PRO A 169 0.62 15.60 6.98
C PRO A 169 1.31 16.63 6.08
N ARG A 170 1.28 17.92 6.46
CA ARG A 170 2.01 19.01 5.80
C ARG A 170 3.51 18.75 5.78
N THR A 171 4.10 18.42 6.93
CA THR A 171 5.53 18.12 7.02
C THR A 171 5.91 16.89 6.19
N VAL A 172 5.05 15.86 6.15
CA VAL A 172 5.27 14.68 5.30
C VAL A 172 5.24 15.07 3.82
N LEU A 173 4.29 15.92 3.41
CA LEU A 173 4.18 16.43 2.05
C LEU A 173 5.41 17.26 1.67
N MET A 174 5.84 18.19 2.51
CA MET A 174 6.99 19.06 2.25
C MET A 174 8.29 18.27 2.13
N ARG A 175 8.51 17.27 2.99
CA ARG A 175 9.67 16.35 2.85
C ARG A 175 9.61 15.54 1.56
N ALA A 176 8.43 15.14 1.10
CA ALA A 176 8.27 14.42 -0.16
C ALA A 176 8.55 15.32 -1.38
N ILE A 177 8.22 16.62 -1.30
CA ILE A 177 8.58 17.63 -2.30
C ILE A 177 10.09 17.85 -2.30
N ALA A 178 10.69 18.13 -1.14
CA ALA A 178 12.14 18.32 -0.98
C ALA A 178 12.94 17.10 -1.47
N GLY A 179 12.47 15.89 -1.17
CA GLY A 179 13.09 14.64 -1.65
C GLY A 179 13.12 14.53 -3.18
N ARG A 180 12.06 14.97 -3.87
CA ARG A 180 12.02 15.01 -5.35
C ARG A 180 12.96 16.06 -5.92
N LEU A 181 13.02 17.26 -5.31
CA LEU A 181 13.95 18.31 -5.73
C LEU A 181 15.40 17.85 -5.57
N ARG A 182 15.75 17.20 -4.46
CA ARG A 182 17.09 16.62 -4.26
C ARG A 182 17.41 15.50 -5.23
N MET A 183 16.43 14.65 -5.57
CA MET A 183 16.64 13.61 -6.58
C MET A 183 16.89 14.22 -7.96
N ALA A 184 16.14 15.27 -8.33
CA ALA A 184 16.39 16.02 -9.56
C ALA A 184 17.80 16.63 -9.58
N MET A 185 18.25 17.23 -8.48
CA MET A 185 19.63 17.74 -8.37
C MET A 185 20.68 16.64 -8.48
N ALA A 186 20.47 15.48 -7.84
CA ALA A 186 21.39 14.36 -7.90
C ALA A 186 21.57 13.85 -9.34
N LEU A 187 20.46 13.70 -10.08
CA LEU A 187 20.46 13.35 -11.50
C LEU A 187 21.24 14.36 -12.35
N LEU A 188 21.03 15.66 -12.12
CA LEU A 188 21.65 16.73 -12.90
C LEU A 188 23.14 16.93 -12.60
N ARG A 189 23.59 16.62 -11.36
CA ARG A 189 25.01 16.72 -10.95
C ARG A 189 25.84 15.55 -11.47
N HIS A 190 25.39 14.32 -11.19
CA HIS A 190 26.12 13.10 -11.54
C HIS A 190 25.14 12.01 -11.97
N PRO A 191 24.83 11.90 -13.27
CA PRO A 191 23.92 10.89 -13.77
C PRO A 191 24.58 9.51 -13.73
N ASP A 192 24.38 8.77 -12.64
CA ASP A 192 24.68 7.34 -12.55
C ASP A 192 23.42 6.48 -12.79
N ASP A 193 23.64 5.24 -13.23
CA ASP A 193 22.54 4.32 -13.53
C ASP A 193 21.65 4.04 -12.31
N ALA A 194 22.21 4.04 -11.09
CA ALA A 194 21.46 3.78 -9.88
C ALA A 194 20.57 4.98 -9.47
N THR A 195 21.08 6.22 -9.55
CA THR A 195 20.26 7.41 -9.33
C THR A 195 19.18 7.55 -10.40
N ARG A 196 19.47 7.22 -11.66
CA ARG A 196 18.45 7.18 -12.73
C ARG A 196 17.35 6.16 -12.45
N GLU A 197 17.71 4.94 -12.04
CA GLU A 197 16.72 3.91 -11.66
C GLU A 197 15.83 4.40 -10.51
N ARG A 198 16.41 5.02 -9.46
CA ARG A 198 15.66 5.58 -8.33
C ARG A 198 14.71 6.72 -8.74
N ALA A 199 15.17 7.63 -9.59
CA ALA A 199 14.35 8.73 -10.07
C ALA A 199 13.16 8.23 -10.89
N GLN A 200 13.38 7.24 -11.76
CA GLN A 200 12.31 6.59 -12.51
C GLN A 200 11.33 5.87 -11.60
N ASP A 201 11.80 5.21 -10.54
CA ASP A 201 10.92 4.58 -9.56
C ASP A 201 10.10 5.64 -8.77
N MET A 202 10.68 6.80 -8.43
CA MET A 202 9.95 7.93 -7.83
C MET A 202 8.91 8.55 -8.77
N LEU A 203 9.20 8.63 -10.08
CA LEU A 203 8.25 9.09 -11.10
C LEU A 203 7.12 8.08 -11.28
N ARG A 204 7.43 6.77 -11.27
CA ARG A 204 6.43 5.69 -11.30
C ARG A 204 5.54 5.69 -10.05
N GLN A 205 6.04 6.02 -8.87
CA GLN A 205 5.18 6.15 -7.68
C GLN A 205 4.12 7.28 -7.85
N GLY A 206 4.38 8.25 -8.73
CA GLY A 206 3.43 9.31 -9.10
C GLY A 206 3.10 10.26 -7.93
N GLY A 207 1.95 10.94 -8.03
CA GLY A 207 1.51 11.97 -7.08
C GLY A 207 0.44 11.54 -6.06
N ALA A 208 -0.10 10.33 -6.16
CA ALA A 208 -1.29 9.92 -5.39
C ALA A 208 -1.10 10.02 -3.87
N GLY A 209 0.04 9.57 -3.34
CA GLY A 209 0.37 9.67 -1.92
C GLY A 209 0.53 11.12 -1.44
N MET A 210 1.11 12.00 -2.26
CA MET A 210 1.22 13.43 -1.95
C MET A 210 -0.16 14.10 -1.93
N MET A 211 -1.04 13.76 -2.88
CA MET A 211 -2.42 14.27 -2.91
C MET A 211 -3.26 13.78 -1.72
N ALA A 212 -3.02 12.55 -1.24
CA ALA A 212 -3.61 12.09 0.02
C ALA A 212 -3.16 12.94 1.20
N ASN A 213 -1.86 13.27 1.29
CA ASN A 213 -1.34 14.16 2.34
C ASN A 213 -1.94 15.58 2.26
N VAL A 214 -2.18 16.13 1.07
CA VAL A 214 -2.88 17.42 0.90
C VAL A 214 -4.30 17.35 1.50
N LYS A 215 -5.05 16.28 1.21
CA LYS A 215 -6.40 16.09 1.77
C LYS A 215 -6.37 15.97 3.29
N MET A 216 -5.41 15.24 3.84
CA MET A 216 -5.27 15.07 5.29
C MET A 216 -4.80 16.36 5.97
N ALA A 217 -3.93 17.14 5.33
CA ALA A 217 -3.54 18.46 5.81
C ALA A 217 -4.72 19.45 5.82
N ALA A 218 -5.62 19.36 4.83
CA ALA A 218 -6.86 20.15 4.82
C ALA A 218 -7.81 19.77 5.98
N LEU A 219 -7.81 18.49 6.39
CA LEU A 219 -8.62 18.01 7.52
C LEU A 219 -8.11 18.53 8.87
N GLU A 220 -6.82 18.85 9.02
CA GLU A 220 -6.30 19.46 10.25
C GLU A 220 -6.96 20.80 10.58
N ARG A 221 -7.47 21.54 9.57
CA ARG A 221 -8.04 22.89 9.72
C ARG A 221 -7.12 23.92 10.40
N ILE A 222 -5.83 23.62 10.56
CA ILE A 222 -4.83 24.51 11.14
C ILE A 222 -4.32 25.54 10.10
N TRP A 223 -4.42 25.23 8.80
CA TRP A 223 -3.75 25.99 7.73
C TRP A 223 -4.72 26.73 6.81
N ASN A 224 -4.25 27.83 6.23
CA ASN A 224 -5.01 28.60 5.25
C ASN A 224 -5.23 27.78 3.96
N ARG A 225 -6.41 27.94 3.35
CA ARG A 225 -6.75 27.29 2.07
C ARG A 225 -5.77 27.64 0.95
N ARG A 226 -5.26 28.87 0.96
CA ARG A 226 -4.27 29.36 -0.02
C ARG A 226 -2.95 28.60 0.10
N ASP A 227 -2.41 28.43 1.31
CA ASP A 227 -1.17 27.70 1.54
C ASP A 227 -1.29 26.23 1.10
N LEU A 228 -2.44 25.60 1.34
CA LEU A 228 -2.70 24.24 0.87
C LEU A 228 -2.80 24.16 -0.65
N ALA A 229 -3.37 25.17 -1.31
CA ALA A 229 -3.38 25.26 -2.77
C ALA A 229 -1.95 25.42 -3.34
N CYS A 230 -1.13 26.27 -2.72
CA CYS A 230 0.29 26.43 -3.08
C CYS A 230 1.06 25.10 -2.91
N LEU A 231 0.87 24.39 -1.79
CA LEU A 231 1.52 23.10 -1.55
C LEU A 231 1.01 21.99 -2.48
N LYS A 232 -0.28 22.02 -2.84
CA LYS A 232 -0.84 21.11 -3.85
C LYS A 232 -0.17 21.34 -5.21
N GLN A 233 -0.02 22.60 -5.62
CA GLN A 233 0.70 22.95 -6.84
C GLN A 233 2.17 22.51 -6.76
N ALA A 234 2.86 22.83 -5.65
CA ALA A 234 4.25 22.44 -5.42
C ALA A 234 4.48 20.93 -5.53
N ALA A 235 3.52 20.12 -5.05
CA ALA A 235 3.58 18.67 -5.19
C ALA A 235 3.55 18.23 -6.67
N TYR A 236 2.69 18.82 -7.50
CA TYR A 236 2.68 18.55 -8.93
C TYR A 236 3.95 19.08 -9.63
N SER A 237 4.34 20.32 -9.33
CA SER A 237 5.58 20.93 -9.85
C SER A 237 6.82 20.11 -9.53
N SER A 238 6.90 19.50 -8.33
CA SER A 238 8.02 18.63 -7.95
C SER A 238 8.13 17.36 -8.80
N ILE A 239 7.00 16.82 -9.27
CA ILE A 239 6.97 15.69 -10.22
C ILE A 239 7.44 16.17 -11.59
N GLY A 240 6.94 17.32 -12.04
CA GLY A 240 7.36 17.92 -13.31
C GLY A 240 8.85 18.25 -13.36
N VAL A 241 9.42 18.80 -12.29
CA VAL A 241 10.87 19.09 -12.18
C VAL A 241 11.68 17.80 -12.27
N LEU A 242 11.28 16.74 -11.57
CA LEU A 242 11.97 15.45 -11.66
C LEU A 242 11.87 14.82 -13.06
N ALA A 243 10.71 14.94 -13.71
CA ALA A 243 10.49 14.47 -15.08
C ALA A 243 11.36 15.22 -16.10
N LEU A 244 11.46 16.55 -15.96
CA LEU A 244 12.32 17.39 -16.81
C LEU A 244 13.80 17.13 -16.56
N ALA A 245 14.21 16.83 -15.32
CA ALA A 245 15.58 16.43 -15.01
C ALA A 245 15.95 15.08 -15.68
N ASP A 246 15.06 14.09 -15.65
CA ASP A 246 15.27 12.81 -16.36
C ASP A 246 15.35 13.02 -17.89
N ALA A 247 14.50 13.89 -18.44
CA ALA A 247 14.54 14.26 -19.86
C ALA A 247 15.87 14.95 -20.25
N ALA A 248 16.33 15.92 -19.47
CA ALA A 248 17.60 16.62 -19.71
C ALA A 248 18.81 15.66 -19.69
N VAL A 249 18.84 14.74 -18.73
CA VAL A 249 19.88 13.71 -18.62
C VAL A 249 19.83 12.72 -19.78
N ARG A 250 18.64 12.40 -20.30
CA ARG A 250 18.43 11.52 -21.46
C ARG A 250 18.95 12.14 -22.76
N GLU A 251 18.93 13.47 -22.87
CA GLU A 251 19.39 14.20 -24.06
C GLU A 251 20.93 14.26 -24.16
N GLY A 252 21.64 14.01 -23.07
CA GLY A 252 23.10 14.09 -23.04
C GLY A 252 23.63 15.52 -23.24
N GLY A 253 22.83 16.51 -22.79
CA GLY A 253 23.12 17.94 -22.94
C GLY A 253 24.30 18.44 -22.10
N SER A 254 24.50 19.74 -22.16
CA SER A 254 25.56 20.47 -21.46
C SER A 254 25.44 20.30 -19.93
N PRO A 255 26.54 20.47 -19.17
CA PRO A 255 26.48 20.47 -17.71
C PRO A 255 25.40 21.43 -17.20
N CYS A 256 24.58 20.97 -16.26
CA CYS A 256 23.51 21.77 -15.68
C CYS A 256 24.10 23.05 -15.06
N PRO A 257 23.52 24.24 -15.31
CA PRO A 257 24.00 25.48 -14.72
C PRO A 257 23.99 25.46 -13.18
N SER A 258 25.14 25.76 -12.57
CA SER A 258 25.27 26.73 -11.47
C SER A 258 24.00 27.08 -10.68
N ALA A 259 23.45 28.21 -11.09
CA ALA A 259 22.30 28.88 -10.50
C ALA A 259 21.06 27.98 -10.40
N LEU A 260 20.86 27.06 -11.33
CA LEU A 260 19.70 26.16 -11.33
C LEU A 260 19.81 25.12 -10.21
N LEU A 261 21.00 24.56 -10.00
CA LEU A 261 21.27 23.64 -8.90
C LEU A 261 21.18 24.33 -7.54
N GLU A 262 21.70 25.56 -7.42
CA GLU A 262 21.60 26.38 -6.21
C GLU A 262 20.14 26.70 -5.87
N THR A 263 19.34 27.10 -6.87
CA THR A 263 17.90 27.37 -6.69
C THR A 263 17.16 26.13 -6.19
N LEU A 264 17.42 24.96 -6.79
CA LEU A 264 16.79 23.69 -6.34
C LEU A 264 17.20 23.32 -4.91
N GLU A 265 18.45 23.59 -4.53
CA GLU A 265 18.99 23.34 -3.19
C GLU A 265 18.29 24.22 -2.14
N GLU A 266 18.17 25.52 -2.42
CA GLU A 266 17.48 26.48 -1.57
C GLU A 266 16.00 26.13 -1.41
N MET A 267 15.32 25.78 -2.51
CA MET A 267 13.92 25.34 -2.48
C MET A 267 13.75 24.08 -1.62
N ALA A 268 14.61 23.08 -1.78
CA ALA A 268 14.57 21.87 -0.97
C ALA A 268 14.78 22.18 0.51
N ALA A 269 15.73 23.06 0.85
CA ALA A 269 15.99 23.49 2.22
C ALA A 269 14.80 24.23 2.84
N MET A 270 14.14 25.13 2.10
CA MET A 270 12.93 25.83 2.56
C MET A 270 11.79 24.88 2.91
N PHE A 271 11.52 23.88 2.04
CA PHE A 271 10.50 22.86 2.33
C PHE A 271 10.83 22.03 3.57
N GLU A 272 12.10 21.72 3.81
CA GLU A 272 12.50 21.01 5.03
C GLU A 272 12.39 21.83 6.31
N ALA A 273 12.65 23.14 6.21
CA ALA A 273 12.44 24.09 7.30
C ALA A 273 10.95 24.30 7.61
N GLY A 274 10.04 23.81 6.77
CA GLY A 274 8.59 23.94 6.95
C GLY A 274 8.01 25.21 6.34
N ASP A 275 8.76 25.88 5.47
CA ASP A 275 8.29 27.00 4.66
C ASP A 275 8.17 26.58 3.19
N TYR A 276 7.73 27.48 2.32
CA TYR A 276 7.72 27.25 0.88
C TYR A 276 8.16 28.52 0.12
N PRO A 277 8.86 28.37 -1.01
CA PRO A 277 9.29 29.52 -1.78
C PRO A 277 8.09 30.26 -2.39
N ALA A 278 8.09 31.58 -2.28
CA ALA A 278 7.18 32.48 -2.98
C ALA A 278 7.99 33.34 -3.96
N ASP A 279 7.40 33.64 -5.12
CA ASP A 279 7.95 34.56 -6.13
C ASP A 279 9.40 34.26 -6.55
N ILE A 280 9.64 33.03 -7.01
CA ILE A 280 10.96 32.57 -7.45
C ILE A 280 11.32 33.21 -8.80
N ALA A 281 12.47 33.88 -8.86
CA ALA A 281 13.01 34.37 -10.13
C ALA A 281 13.47 33.17 -11.01
N PRO A 282 13.12 33.14 -12.31
CA PRO A 282 13.54 32.06 -13.19
C PRO A 282 15.08 32.05 -13.30
N PRO A 283 15.75 30.94 -12.97
CA PRO A 283 17.20 30.85 -13.08
C PRO A 283 17.65 30.97 -14.55
N ALA A 284 18.82 31.56 -14.77
CA ALA A 284 19.38 31.70 -16.11
C ALA A 284 19.81 30.34 -16.65
N VAL A 285 19.25 29.95 -17.81
CA VAL A 285 19.54 28.68 -18.49
C VAL A 285 19.93 28.96 -19.94
N PRO A 286 20.91 28.22 -20.51
CA PRO A 286 21.26 28.31 -21.92
C PRO A 286 20.05 28.05 -22.83
N SER A 287 19.86 28.88 -23.86
CA SER A 287 18.72 28.76 -24.79
C SER A 287 18.74 27.51 -25.68
N ASN A 288 19.84 26.75 -25.69
CA ASN A 288 20.01 25.52 -26.45
C ASN A 288 19.60 24.25 -25.67
N GLU A 289 19.15 24.37 -24.41
CA GLU A 289 18.78 23.25 -23.54
C GLU A 289 17.27 23.32 -23.19
N PRO A 290 16.38 22.74 -24.01
CA PRO A 290 14.95 22.97 -23.91
C PRO A 290 14.31 22.36 -22.65
N ALA A 291 14.84 21.21 -22.19
CA ALA A 291 14.39 20.58 -20.95
C ALA A 291 14.73 21.42 -19.71
N LEU A 292 15.94 22.01 -19.68
CA LEU A 292 16.37 22.89 -18.58
C LEU A 292 15.61 24.23 -18.63
N ALA A 293 15.33 24.76 -19.81
CA ALA A 293 14.53 25.98 -19.98
C ALA A 293 13.08 25.77 -19.50
N ALA A 294 12.45 24.64 -19.85
CA ALA A 294 11.14 24.26 -19.34
C ALA A 294 11.14 24.10 -17.81
N MET A 295 12.24 23.58 -17.24
CA MET A 295 12.38 23.44 -15.79
C MET A 295 12.50 24.79 -15.09
N ALA A 296 13.28 25.73 -15.63
CA ALA A 296 13.39 27.09 -15.10
C ALA A 296 12.04 27.83 -15.14
N ALA A 297 11.25 27.65 -16.22
CA ALA A 297 9.91 28.19 -16.31
C ALA A 297 8.95 27.58 -15.28
N LEU A 298 9.05 26.26 -15.03
CA LEU A 298 8.27 25.57 -14.01
C LEU A 298 8.63 26.01 -12.59
N ILE A 299 9.91 26.27 -12.32
CA ILE A 299 10.40 26.79 -11.03
C ILE A 299 9.75 28.15 -10.73
N ALA A 300 9.60 29.04 -11.71
CA ALA A 300 8.96 30.35 -11.51
C ALA A 300 7.49 30.26 -11.05
N ILE A 301 6.77 29.20 -11.42
CA ILE A 301 5.36 28.96 -11.05
C ILE A 301 5.19 27.83 -10.02
N PHE A 302 6.28 27.43 -9.34
CA PHE A 302 6.33 26.18 -8.58
C PHE A 302 5.24 26.08 -7.52
N THR A 303 4.98 27.18 -6.82
CA THR A 303 3.98 27.30 -5.74
C THR A 303 2.76 28.11 -6.15
N THR A 304 2.64 28.51 -7.41
CA THR A 304 1.57 29.40 -7.91
C THR A 304 0.39 28.56 -8.43
N PRO A 305 -0.70 28.41 -7.66
CA PRO A 305 -1.84 27.62 -8.12
C PRO A 305 -2.46 28.22 -9.38
N ALA A 306 -3.00 27.37 -10.25
CA ALA A 306 -3.84 27.85 -11.35
C ALA A 306 -4.99 28.70 -10.79
N PRO A 307 -5.44 29.76 -11.50
CA PRO A 307 -6.66 30.48 -11.14
C PRO A 307 -7.79 29.47 -10.93
N GLU A 308 -8.58 29.61 -9.85
CA GLU A 308 -9.71 28.72 -9.57
C GLU A 308 -10.68 28.73 -10.76
N GLU A 309 -10.55 27.77 -11.66
CA GLU A 309 -11.71 27.27 -12.38
C GLU A 309 -12.65 26.69 -11.33
N LYS A 310 -13.94 27.06 -11.43
CA LYS A 310 -15.01 26.63 -10.53
C LYS A 310 -14.75 25.19 -10.07
N PRO A 311 -14.89 24.89 -8.75
CA PRO A 311 -14.70 23.55 -8.27
C PRO A 311 -15.49 22.63 -9.20
N PRO A 312 -14.83 21.64 -9.86
CA PRO A 312 -15.52 20.78 -10.79
C PRO A 312 -16.72 20.24 -10.02
N GLU A 313 -17.93 20.41 -10.58
CA GLU A 313 -19.16 19.89 -9.99
C GLU A 313 -18.82 18.53 -9.41
N GLU A 314 -18.96 18.39 -8.08
CA GLU A 314 -18.66 17.14 -7.39
C GLU A 314 -19.36 16.06 -8.19
N LYS A 315 -18.59 15.28 -8.96
CA LYS A 315 -19.13 14.15 -9.71
C LYS A 315 -19.88 13.36 -8.65
N LYS A 316 -21.22 13.38 -8.73
CA LYS A 316 -22.12 12.78 -7.73
C LYS A 316 -21.45 11.52 -7.26
N SER A 317 -21.10 11.47 -5.97
CA SER A 317 -20.32 10.37 -5.42
C SER A 317 -21.00 9.10 -5.90
N GLY A 318 -20.32 8.38 -6.81
CA GLY A 318 -20.93 7.17 -7.39
C GLY A 318 -21.39 6.30 -6.23
N GLY A 319 -22.48 5.55 -6.41
CA GLY A 319 -23.00 4.68 -5.36
C GLY A 319 -21.91 3.82 -4.70
N PHE A 320 -22.22 3.29 -3.52
CA PHE A 320 -21.30 2.43 -2.79
C PHE A 320 -20.84 1.20 -3.60
N PHE A 321 -21.73 0.68 -4.45
CA PHE A 321 -21.46 -0.37 -5.42
C PHE A 321 -20.98 0.19 -6.76
N PHE A 322 -20.16 -0.59 -7.47
CA PHE A 322 -19.79 -0.28 -8.85
C PHE A 322 -21.02 -0.40 -9.76
N PRO A 323 -21.08 0.35 -10.89
CA PRO A 323 -22.21 0.30 -11.81
C PRO A 323 -22.51 -1.12 -12.35
N ASP A 324 -21.48 -1.97 -12.41
CA ASP A 324 -21.56 -3.34 -12.91
C ASP A 324 -21.71 -4.41 -11.80
N ALA A 325 -21.86 -3.99 -10.54
CA ALA A 325 -21.85 -4.88 -9.37
C ALA A 325 -22.82 -6.08 -9.48
N PHE A 326 -24.01 -5.87 -10.03
CA PHE A 326 -25.05 -6.90 -10.15
C PHE A 326 -25.23 -7.43 -11.58
N THR A 327 -24.50 -6.89 -12.55
CA THR A 327 -24.57 -7.31 -13.96
C THR A 327 -23.35 -8.14 -14.38
N ASN A 328 -22.20 -7.90 -13.76
CA ASN A 328 -20.96 -8.59 -14.09
C ASN A 328 -20.86 -9.94 -13.35
N PRO A 329 -20.87 -11.08 -14.06
CA PRO A 329 -20.80 -12.40 -13.44
C PRO A 329 -19.46 -12.67 -12.72
N ASP A 330 -18.42 -11.90 -13.01
CA ASP A 330 -17.09 -12.11 -12.41
C ASP A 330 -17.07 -11.83 -10.91
N HIS A 331 -17.93 -10.91 -10.42
CA HIS A 331 -18.09 -10.68 -8.98
C HIS A 331 -18.62 -11.91 -8.26
N VAL A 332 -19.62 -12.57 -8.83
CA VAL A 332 -20.19 -13.80 -8.27
C VAL A 332 -19.19 -14.95 -8.39
N ARG A 333 -18.55 -15.12 -9.55
CA ARG A 333 -17.50 -16.14 -9.74
C ARG A 333 -16.37 -15.99 -8.73
N PHE A 334 -15.90 -14.77 -8.49
CA PHE A 334 -14.88 -14.48 -7.49
C PHE A 334 -15.36 -14.84 -6.08
N ALA A 335 -16.59 -14.45 -5.72
CA ALA A 335 -17.19 -14.76 -4.42
C ALA A 335 -17.35 -16.26 -4.16
N VAL A 336 -17.81 -17.01 -5.17
CA VAL A 336 -17.95 -18.47 -5.09
C VAL A 336 -16.59 -19.13 -4.88
N LYS A 337 -15.54 -18.75 -5.63
CA LYS A 337 -14.20 -19.34 -5.47
C LYS A 337 -13.59 -19.04 -4.11
N GLY A 338 -13.67 -17.79 -3.65
CA GLY A 338 -13.19 -17.40 -2.33
C GLY A 338 -13.90 -18.19 -1.23
N THR A 339 -15.23 -18.33 -1.34
CA THR A 339 -16.04 -19.13 -0.41
C THR A 339 -15.67 -20.60 -0.45
N ALA A 340 -15.50 -21.19 -1.64
CA ALA A 340 -15.08 -22.58 -1.78
C ALA A 340 -13.71 -22.84 -1.14
N ALA A 341 -12.75 -21.92 -1.32
CA ALA A 341 -11.44 -22.01 -0.68
C ALA A 341 -11.54 -21.95 0.86
N VAL A 342 -12.35 -21.03 1.39
CA VAL A 342 -12.61 -20.92 2.85
C VAL A 342 -13.30 -22.17 3.39
N MET A 343 -14.36 -22.65 2.73
CA MET A 343 -15.10 -23.84 3.17
C MET A 343 -14.23 -25.10 3.11
N THR A 344 -13.43 -25.26 2.05
CA THR A 344 -12.48 -26.37 1.94
C THR A 344 -11.46 -26.32 3.08
N SER A 345 -10.89 -25.14 3.35
CA SER A 345 -9.96 -24.94 4.46
C SER A 345 -10.61 -25.21 5.82
N TYR A 346 -11.85 -24.75 6.01
CA TYR A 346 -12.64 -24.96 7.22
C TYR A 346 -12.94 -26.43 7.47
N PHE A 347 -13.36 -27.19 6.45
CA PHE A 347 -13.61 -28.63 6.60
C PHE A 347 -12.32 -29.40 6.86
N ILE A 348 -11.22 -29.11 6.15
CA ILE A 348 -9.92 -29.76 6.40
C ILE A 348 -9.46 -29.48 7.84
N PHE A 349 -9.54 -28.22 8.26
CA PHE A 349 -9.24 -27.79 9.62
C PHE A 349 -10.04 -28.59 10.67
N LYS A 350 -11.36 -28.72 10.48
CA LYS A 350 -12.24 -29.46 11.40
C LYS A 350 -12.02 -30.97 11.37
N ILE A 351 -11.79 -31.56 10.20
CA ILE A 351 -11.60 -33.01 10.03
C ILE A 351 -10.25 -33.45 10.62
N LEU A 352 -9.20 -32.65 10.45
CA LEU A 352 -7.88 -32.94 11.01
C LEU A 352 -7.80 -32.70 12.52
N ASP A 353 -8.82 -32.07 13.11
CA ASP A 353 -8.88 -31.67 14.52
C ASP A 353 -7.58 -31.00 15.00
N TRP A 354 -7.02 -30.15 14.13
CA TRP A 354 -5.75 -29.47 14.38
C TRP A 354 -6.01 -27.96 14.56
N PRO A 355 -6.30 -27.49 15.79
CA PRO A 355 -6.69 -26.11 16.04
C PRO A 355 -5.61 -25.09 15.61
N GLY A 356 -4.31 -25.47 15.63
CA GLY A 356 -3.19 -24.60 15.27
C GLY A 356 -3.16 -24.14 13.80
N ILE A 357 -3.71 -24.94 12.86
CA ILE A 357 -3.64 -24.66 11.41
C ILE A 357 -4.77 -23.74 10.91
N HIS A 358 -5.55 -23.11 11.80
CA HIS A 358 -6.62 -22.17 11.42
C HIS A 358 -6.16 -20.99 10.54
N THR A 359 -4.84 -20.74 10.47
CA THR A 359 -4.27 -19.79 9.49
C THR A 359 -4.56 -20.14 8.04
N CYS A 360 -4.93 -21.38 7.71
CA CYS A 360 -5.34 -21.72 6.35
C CYS A 360 -6.55 -20.91 5.90
N ILE A 361 -7.55 -20.74 6.77
CA ILE A 361 -8.76 -19.94 6.53
C ILE A 361 -8.40 -18.46 6.42
N ILE A 362 -7.56 -17.97 7.34
CA ILE A 362 -7.06 -16.59 7.32
C ILE A 362 -6.35 -16.29 5.99
N THR A 363 -5.56 -17.24 5.52
CA THR A 363 -4.82 -17.13 4.27
C THR A 363 -5.74 -16.94 3.08
N CYS A 364 -6.85 -17.70 2.98
CA CYS A 364 -7.81 -17.57 1.89
C CYS A 364 -8.35 -16.14 1.72
N PHE A 365 -8.72 -15.46 2.81
CA PHE A 365 -9.20 -14.07 2.74
C PHE A 365 -8.09 -13.08 2.36
N ILE A 366 -6.89 -13.26 2.90
CA ILE A 366 -5.81 -12.29 2.69
C ILE A 366 -5.25 -12.38 1.27
N VAL A 367 -5.09 -13.59 0.74
CA VAL A 367 -4.40 -13.79 -0.55
C VAL A 367 -5.32 -13.72 -1.75
N ALA A 368 -6.64 -13.93 -1.57
CA ALA A 368 -7.60 -13.79 -2.66
C ALA A 368 -7.48 -12.42 -3.33
N GLN A 369 -7.19 -12.41 -4.64
CA GLN A 369 -7.14 -11.23 -5.49
C GLN A 369 -7.94 -11.49 -6.77
N PRO A 370 -8.49 -10.45 -7.42
CA PRO A 370 -9.31 -10.62 -8.61
C PRO A 370 -8.59 -11.27 -9.80
N THR A 371 -7.26 -11.10 -9.90
CA THR A 371 -6.45 -11.66 -10.99
C THR A 371 -5.43 -12.67 -10.44
N MET A 372 -5.06 -13.65 -11.27
CA MET A 372 -4.10 -14.68 -10.89
C MET A 372 -2.71 -14.12 -10.60
N GLY A 373 -2.23 -13.18 -11.43
CA GLY A 373 -0.91 -12.57 -11.25
C GLY A 373 -0.75 -11.80 -9.94
N GLU A 374 -1.76 -11.02 -9.56
CA GLU A 374 -1.83 -10.32 -8.26
C GLU A 374 -1.77 -11.32 -7.10
N MET A 375 -2.57 -12.37 -7.22
CA MET A 375 -2.67 -13.39 -6.19
C MET A 375 -1.35 -14.15 -6.01
N ILE A 376 -0.76 -14.67 -7.10
CA ILE A 376 0.52 -15.41 -7.05
C ILE A 376 1.61 -14.55 -6.42
N SER A 377 1.70 -13.28 -6.81
CA SER A 377 2.67 -12.34 -6.23
C SER A 377 2.47 -12.22 -4.72
N LYS A 378 1.21 -12.12 -4.27
CA LYS A 378 0.86 -12.04 -2.85
C LYS A 378 1.13 -13.36 -2.10
N LEU A 379 0.86 -14.52 -2.72
CA LEU A 379 1.18 -15.84 -2.15
C LEU A 379 2.68 -15.99 -1.93
N MET A 380 3.50 -15.64 -2.93
CA MET A 380 4.96 -15.73 -2.82
C MET A 380 5.51 -14.85 -1.70
N LEU A 381 5.00 -13.62 -1.58
CA LEU A 381 5.37 -12.73 -0.48
C LEU A 381 4.89 -13.26 0.89
N ARG A 382 3.75 -13.97 0.93
CA ARG A 382 3.26 -14.65 2.14
C ARG A 382 4.18 -15.76 2.58
N ILE A 383 4.60 -16.62 1.65
CA ILE A 383 5.54 -17.72 1.92
C ILE A 383 6.87 -17.15 2.41
N GLY A 384 7.46 -16.21 1.66
CA GLY A 384 8.76 -15.62 2.01
C GLY A 384 8.73 -14.90 3.36
N GLY A 385 7.72 -14.08 3.60
CA GLY A 385 7.59 -13.34 4.86
C GLY A 385 7.31 -14.26 6.05
N ALA A 386 6.45 -15.27 5.90
CA ALA A 386 6.14 -16.22 6.98
C ALA A 386 7.35 -17.08 7.37
N LEU A 387 8.12 -17.57 6.38
CA LEU A 387 9.33 -18.36 6.65
C LEU A 387 10.40 -17.51 7.36
N LEU A 388 10.61 -16.27 6.90
CA LEU A 388 11.56 -15.36 7.55
C LEU A 388 11.11 -14.97 8.96
N GLY A 389 9.84 -14.64 9.15
CA GLY A 389 9.30 -14.29 10.48
C GLY A 389 9.30 -15.48 11.45
N ALA A 390 8.98 -16.69 10.98
CA ALA A 390 9.07 -17.90 11.80
C ALA A 390 10.52 -18.23 12.17
N ALA A 391 11.47 -18.05 11.25
CA ALA A 391 12.89 -18.24 11.55
C ALA A 391 13.39 -17.20 12.57
N LEU A 392 12.97 -15.94 12.46
CA LEU A 392 13.28 -14.90 13.44
C LEU A 392 12.68 -15.22 14.81
N GLY A 393 11.41 -15.64 14.89
CA GLY A 393 10.75 -15.99 16.15
C GLY A 393 11.34 -17.24 16.82
N ILE A 394 11.63 -18.29 16.04
CA ILE A 394 12.32 -19.48 16.58
C ILE A 394 13.73 -19.09 17.06
N GLY A 395 14.44 -18.25 16.32
CA GLY A 395 15.77 -17.77 16.70
C GLY A 395 15.76 -16.96 17.99
N SER A 396 14.78 -16.06 18.18
CA SER A 396 14.62 -15.30 19.42
C SER A 396 14.24 -16.18 20.60
N ILE A 397 13.37 -17.17 20.42
CA ILE A 397 13.03 -18.16 21.48
C ILE A 397 14.27 -18.93 21.95
N ILE A 398 15.13 -19.37 21.02
CA ILE A 398 16.29 -20.19 21.38
C ILE A 398 17.43 -19.35 21.97
N LEU A 399 17.71 -18.18 21.39
CA LEU A 399 18.92 -17.41 21.70
C LEU A 399 18.67 -16.28 22.71
N LEU A 400 17.53 -15.61 22.64
CA LEU A 400 17.27 -14.37 23.38
C LEU A 400 16.40 -14.64 24.60
N MET A 401 15.27 -15.33 24.45
CA MET A 401 14.30 -15.55 25.54
C MET A 401 14.89 -16.16 26.82
N PRO A 402 15.87 -17.10 26.80
CA PRO A 402 16.47 -17.63 28.02
C PRO A 402 17.21 -16.58 28.86
N HIS A 403 17.56 -15.43 28.25
CA HIS A 403 18.30 -14.35 28.89
C HIS A 403 17.39 -13.18 29.30
N LEU A 404 16.11 -13.20 28.95
CA LEU A 404 15.16 -12.11 29.22
C LEU A 404 14.39 -12.37 30.51
N ASN A 405 14.80 -11.71 31.59
CA ASN A 405 14.14 -11.82 32.90
C ASN A 405 13.19 -10.66 33.24
N ASP A 406 13.22 -9.58 32.45
CA ASP A 406 12.49 -8.34 32.71
C ASP A 406 11.58 -7.94 31.53
N ILE A 407 10.48 -7.26 31.84
CA ILE A 407 9.54 -6.71 30.83
C ILE A 407 10.25 -5.77 29.84
N THR A 408 11.25 -5.02 30.30
CA THR A 408 12.04 -4.12 29.43
C THR A 408 12.79 -4.91 28.35
N GLY A 409 13.38 -6.05 28.72
CA GLY A 409 14.07 -6.93 27.78
C GLY A 409 13.10 -7.55 26.76
N PHE A 410 11.92 -7.97 27.21
CA PHE A 410 10.86 -8.47 26.34
C PHE A 410 10.36 -7.39 25.35
N LEU A 411 10.09 -6.17 25.82
CA LEU A 411 9.68 -5.07 24.95
C LEU A 411 10.77 -4.65 23.96
N ALA A 412 12.04 -4.73 24.35
CA ALA A 412 13.17 -4.48 23.44
C ALA A 412 13.24 -5.54 22.33
N LEU A 413 12.98 -6.82 22.64
CA LEU A 413 12.87 -7.89 21.65
C LEU A 413 11.70 -7.63 20.68
N VAL A 414 10.51 -7.33 21.22
CA VAL A 414 9.32 -7.00 20.41
C VAL A 414 9.60 -5.81 19.51
N PHE A 415 10.22 -4.75 20.03
CA PHE A 415 10.61 -3.57 19.25
C PHE A 415 11.59 -3.92 18.13
N ALA A 416 12.62 -4.74 18.41
CA ALA A 416 13.60 -5.15 17.41
C ALA A 416 12.98 -5.99 16.29
N GLY A 417 12.16 -6.98 16.63
CA GLY A 417 11.43 -7.79 15.63
C GLY A 417 10.43 -6.96 14.83
N ALA A 418 9.66 -6.09 15.52
CA ALA A 418 8.77 -5.13 14.87
C ALA A 418 9.52 -4.18 13.94
N PHE A 419 10.73 -3.74 14.31
CA PHE A 419 11.55 -2.84 13.49
C PHE A 419 12.04 -3.52 12.22
N ILE A 420 12.51 -4.77 12.28
CA ILE A 420 12.92 -5.54 11.08
C ILE A 420 11.73 -5.69 10.13
N ALA A 421 10.58 -6.12 10.67
CA ALA A 421 9.35 -6.27 9.90
C ALA A 421 8.88 -4.92 9.31
N ALA A 422 8.97 -3.85 10.10
CA ALA A 422 8.61 -2.50 9.72
C ALA A 422 9.50 -1.94 8.60
N TRP A 423 10.80 -2.18 8.67
CA TRP A 423 11.74 -1.75 7.64
C TRP A 423 11.38 -2.31 6.27
N VAL A 424 11.06 -3.61 6.20
CA VAL A 424 10.61 -4.25 4.96
C VAL A 424 9.21 -3.77 4.56
N LYS A 425 8.28 -3.61 5.53
CA LYS A 425 6.91 -3.14 5.28
C LYS A 425 6.87 -1.73 4.69
N THR A 426 7.78 -0.86 5.12
CA THR A 426 7.82 0.55 4.73
C THR A 426 8.59 0.82 3.44
N GLY A 427 9.21 -0.21 2.84
CA GLY A 427 9.82 -0.12 1.52
C GLY A 427 8.81 -0.15 0.38
N ASP A 428 9.28 -0.52 -0.82
CA ASP A 428 8.47 -0.60 -2.02
C ASP A 428 7.26 -1.53 -1.85
N GLU A 429 6.13 -1.18 -2.48
CA GLU A 429 4.87 -1.92 -2.39
C GLU A 429 5.00 -3.39 -2.82
N ARG A 430 6.01 -3.73 -3.64
CA ARG A 430 6.34 -5.10 -4.05
C ARG A 430 6.91 -5.96 -2.91
N ILE A 431 7.54 -5.37 -1.90
CA ILE A 431 8.07 -6.09 -0.73
C ILE A 431 7.28 -5.81 0.55
N ALA A 432 6.50 -4.73 0.58
CA ALA A 432 5.79 -4.26 1.77
C ALA A 432 4.93 -5.36 2.43
N TYR A 433 4.23 -6.17 1.63
CA TYR A 433 3.41 -7.26 2.16
C TYR A 433 4.24 -8.38 2.79
N ALA A 434 5.45 -8.68 2.29
CA ALA A 434 6.36 -9.62 2.96
C ALA A 434 6.79 -9.08 4.33
N GLY A 435 7.05 -7.77 4.47
CA GLY A 435 7.36 -7.16 5.75
C GLY A 435 6.24 -7.28 6.77
N PHE A 436 4.99 -7.08 6.34
CA PHE A 436 3.82 -7.35 7.19
C PHE A 436 3.74 -8.83 7.62
N GLN A 437 4.07 -9.77 6.73
CA GLN A 437 4.05 -11.21 7.02
C GLN A 437 5.19 -11.64 7.97
N ILE A 438 6.35 -10.99 7.89
CA ILE A 438 7.43 -11.17 8.89
C ILE A 438 6.92 -10.79 10.28
N GLY A 439 6.29 -9.62 10.40
CA GLY A 439 5.73 -9.15 11.67
C GLY A 439 4.62 -10.07 12.20
N LEU A 440 3.72 -10.52 11.32
CA LEU A 440 2.68 -11.50 11.67
C LEU A 440 3.24 -12.79 12.26
N ALA A 441 4.19 -13.41 11.56
CA ALA A 441 4.77 -14.68 12.00
C ALA A 441 5.61 -14.50 13.27
N PHE A 442 6.35 -13.40 13.39
CA PHE A 442 7.13 -13.06 14.59
C PHE A 442 6.23 -12.83 15.81
N PHE A 443 5.24 -11.93 15.72
CA PHE A 443 4.34 -11.63 16.85
C PHE A 443 3.58 -12.86 17.32
N LEU A 444 3.03 -13.66 16.40
CA LEU A 444 2.29 -14.88 16.78
C LEU A 444 3.19 -15.99 17.35
N THR A 445 4.49 -15.96 17.09
CA THR A 445 5.44 -16.94 17.65
C THR A 445 5.90 -16.51 19.03
N ASP A 446 6.23 -15.23 19.20
CA ASP A 446 6.91 -14.72 20.40
C ASP A 446 5.95 -14.14 21.45
N ILE A 447 4.71 -13.80 21.07
CA ILE A 447 3.73 -13.11 21.91
C ILE A 447 2.48 -13.98 22.08
N LYS A 448 2.62 -15.13 22.73
CA LYS A 448 1.52 -16.09 22.92
C LYS A 448 0.85 -15.95 24.29
N ASP A 449 1.67 -15.87 25.33
CA ASP A 449 1.27 -15.75 26.73
C ASP A 449 2.04 -14.57 27.36
N TYR A 450 1.69 -14.16 28.58
CA TYR A 450 2.42 -13.10 29.26
C TYR A 450 3.87 -13.52 29.51
N GLY A 451 4.82 -12.72 29.01
CA GLY A 451 6.25 -12.99 29.15
C GLY A 451 6.87 -13.94 28.10
N PRO A 452 8.13 -14.37 28.29
CA PRO A 452 8.88 -15.15 27.29
C PRO A 452 8.29 -16.56 27.08
N THR A 453 8.10 -16.97 25.82
CA THR A 453 7.55 -18.29 25.45
C THR A 453 8.63 -19.28 25.00
N THR A 454 8.41 -20.58 25.23
CA THR A 454 9.31 -21.65 24.74
C THR A 454 8.63 -22.53 23.69
N ASP A 455 7.40 -22.19 23.29
CA ASP A 455 6.57 -23.05 22.45
C ASP A 455 6.81 -22.83 20.95
N MET A 456 7.58 -23.74 20.35
CA MET A 456 7.85 -23.74 18.91
C MET A 456 6.72 -24.34 18.07
N THR A 457 5.72 -24.98 18.70
CA THR A 457 4.62 -25.64 17.97
C THR A 457 3.77 -24.63 17.21
N VAL A 458 3.60 -23.43 17.75
CA VAL A 458 2.84 -22.36 17.10
C VAL A 458 3.49 -21.98 15.78
N ALA A 459 4.79 -21.67 15.76
CA ALA A 459 5.51 -21.32 14.53
C ALA A 459 5.33 -22.38 13.44
N ARG A 460 5.48 -23.66 13.80
CA ARG A 460 5.26 -24.79 12.89
C ARG A 460 3.83 -24.81 12.34
N ASP A 461 2.83 -24.79 13.22
CA ASP A 461 1.42 -24.91 12.86
C ASP A 461 0.97 -23.75 11.96
N ARG A 462 1.50 -22.54 12.21
CA ARG A 462 1.29 -21.37 11.37
C ARG A 462 1.85 -21.55 9.97
N VAL A 463 3.09 -22.02 9.85
CA VAL A 463 3.73 -22.28 8.55
C VAL A 463 2.92 -23.33 7.77
N VAL A 464 2.54 -24.44 8.42
CA VAL A 464 1.72 -25.49 7.80
C VAL A 464 0.39 -24.94 7.32
N GLY A 465 -0.33 -24.20 8.17
CA GLY A 465 -1.62 -23.61 7.78
C GLY A 465 -1.50 -22.56 6.67
N ILE A 466 -0.41 -21.79 6.61
CA ILE A 466 -0.15 -20.86 5.49
C ILE A 466 0.10 -21.63 4.20
N MET A 467 0.92 -22.69 4.22
CA MET A 467 1.16 -23.52 3.02
C MET A 467 -0.13 -24.16 2.54
N LEU A 468 -0.93 -24.71 3.44
CA LEU A 468 -2.22 -25.33 3.14
C LEU A 468 -3.21 -24.32 2.54
N GLY A 469 -3.39 -23.17 3.19
CA GLY A 469 -4.30 -22.13 2.70
C GLY A 469 -3.86 -21.54 1.36
N ASN A 470 -2.55 -21.36 1.15
CA ASN A 470 -2.01 -20.94 -0.15
C ASN A 470 -2.27 -22.00 -1.22
N PHE A 471 -2.03 -23.27 -0.92
CA PHE A 471 -2.28 -24.37 -1.85
C PHE A 471 -3.75 -24.46 -2.25
N ILE A 472 -4.66 -24.44 -1.28
CA ILE A 472 -6.11 -24.50 -1.51
C ILE A 472 -6.56 -23.30 -2.34
N THR A 473 -6.13 -22.08 -1.98
CA THR A 473 -6.54 -20.88 -2.70
C THR A 473 -5.99 -20.88 -4.13
N TYR A 474 -4.73 -21.26 -4.31
CA TYR A 474 -4.12 -21.41 -5.62
C TYR A 474 -4.87 -22.44 -6.48
N ALA A 475 -5.16 -23.63 -5.93
CA ALA A 475 -5.89 -24.69 -6.63
C ALA A 475 -7.30 -24.24 -7.04
N MET A 476 -8.04 -23.58 -6.14
CA MET A 476 -9.40 -23.10 -6.43
C MET A 476 -9.41 -22.04 -7.53
N PHE A 477 -8.49 -21.07 -7.47
CA PHE A 477 -8.50 -19.98 -8.43
C PHE A 477 -7.85 -20.31 -9.78
N THR A 478 -6.95 -21.28 -9.83
CA THR A 478 -6.43 -21.82 -11.09
C THR A 478 -7.43 -22.75 -11.78
N SER A 479 -8.16 -23.57 -11.02
CA SER A 479 -9.05 -24.60 -11.59
C SER A 479 -10.42 -24.05 -12.02
N PHE A 480 -10.96 -23.06 -11.32
CA PHE A 480 -12.30 -22.52 -11.58
C PHE A 480 -12.22 -21.11 -12.18
N TRP A 481 -12.77 -20.89 -13.38
CA TRP A 481 -12.87 -19.59 -14.10
C TRP A 481 -11.63 -18.68 -14.00
N PRO A 482 -10.44 -19.14 -14.36
CA PRO A 482 -9.24 -18.35 -14.15
C PRO A 482 -9.32 -16.97 -14.85
N ALA A 483 -8.90 -15.93 -14.14
CA ALA A 483 -8.95 -14.54 -14.61
C ALA A 483 -7.54 -13.97 -14.71
N SER A 484 -7.17 -13.49 -15.90
CA SER A 484 -5.84 -12.95 -16.15
C SER A 484 -5.80 -11.45 -15.86
N ALA A 485 -4.66 -10.98 -15.38
CA ALA A 485 -4.32 -9.55 -15.33
C ALA A 485 -4.16 -8.97 -16.74
N TRP A 486 -3.80 -9.80 -17.73
CA TRP A 486 -3.66 -9.38 -19.12
C TRP A 486 -4.96 -8.82 -19.70
N ASP A 487 -6.11 -9.39 -19.32
CA ASP A 487 -7.44 -8.95 -19.76
C ASP A 487 -7.73 -7.48 -19.37
N ARG A 488 -7.05 -6.97 -18.35
CA ARG A 488 -7.21 -5.59 -17.86
C ARG A 488 -6.28 -4.58 -18.54
N ILE A 489 -5.23 -5.04 -19.23
CA ILE A 489 -4.20 -4.17 -19.80
C ILE A 489 -4.76 -3.21 -20.84
N ALA A 490 -5.67 -3.67 -21.71
CA ALA A 490 -6.29 -2.80 -22.71
C ALA A 490 -7.06 -1.63 -22.06
N ALA A 491 -7.74 -1.90 -20.93
CA ALA A 491 -8.46 -0.86 -20.19
C ALA A 491 -7.50 0.13 -19.50
N THR A 492 -6.39 -0.34 -18.93
CA THR A 492 -5.39 0.54 -18.30
C THR A 492 -4.63 1.37 -19.34
N LEU A 493 -4.30 0.79 -20.50
CA LEU A 493 -3.69 1.52 -21.63
C LEU A 493 -4.61 2.62 -22.17
N ARG A 494 -5.91 2.35 -22.36
CA ARG A 494 -6.88 3.40 -22.70
C ARG A 494 -6.92 4.51 -21.66
N GLY A 495 -6.74 4.18 -20.38
CA GLY A 495 -6.60 5.16 -19.30
C GLY A 495 -5.36 6.06 -19.47
N VAL A 496 -4.21 5.46 -19.81
CA VAL A 496 -2.97 6.19 -20.11
C VAL A 496 -3.13 7.12 -21.31
N VAL A 497 -3.68 6.63 -22.42
CA VAL A 497 -3.93 7.42 -23.63
C VAL A 497 -4.86 8.60 -23.33
N ARG A 498 -5.95 8.37 -22.58
CA ARG A 498 -6.90 9.44 -22.22
C ARG A 498 -6.26 10.49 -21.31
N ALA A 499 -5.39 10.10 -20.40
CA ALA A 499 -4.62 11.02 -19.56
C ALA A 499 -3.61 11.83 -20.38
N LEU A 500 -2.92 11.18 -21.33
CA LEU A 500 -1.98 11.85 -22.24
C LEU A 500 -2.68 12.87 -23.14
N ALA A 501 -3.88 12.55 -23.64
CA ALA A 501 -4.71 13.49 -24.40
C ALA A 501 -5.02 14.75 -23.57
N ALA A 502 -5.45 14.57 -22.31
CA ALA A 502 -5.73 15.68 -21.40
C ALA A 502 -4.48 16.54 -21.13
N GLN A 503 -3.30 15.92 -20.97
CA GLN A 503 -2.04 16.65 -20.82
C GLN A 503 -1.70 17.48 -22.07
N ARG A 504 -1.86 16.89 -23.27
CA ARG A 504 -1.58 17.57 -24.55
C ARG A 504 -2.51 18.76 -24.76
N ASP A 505 -3.80 18.58 -24.48
CA ASP A 505 -4.82 19.60 -24.72
C ASP A 505 -4.81 20.71 -23.64
N SER A 506 -3.89 20.62 -22.65
CA SER A 506 -3.73 21.59 -21.57
C SER A 506 -3.08 22.90 -22.05
N ILE A 507 -3.80 24.00 -21.84
CA ILE A 507 -3.37 25.35 -22.23
C ILE A 507 -2.38 25.95 -21.22
N THR A 508 -2.65 25.82 -19.91
CA THR A 508 -1.81 26.43 -18.88
C THR A 508 -0.67 25.50 -18.45
N PRO A 509 0.53 26.04 -18.15
CA PRO A 509 1.65 25.24 -17.64
C PRO A 509 1.30 24.49 -16.33
N GLN A 510 0.51 25.10 -15.44
CA GLN A 510 0.05 24.46 -14.20
C GLN A 510 -0.85 23.25 -14.46
N ALA A 511 -1.83 23.37 -15.38
CA ALA A 511 -2.69 22.26 -15.76
C ALA A 511 -1.90 21.14 -16.43
N ARG A 512 -0.95 21.50 -17.30
CA ARG A 512 -0.10 20.53 -17.98
C ARG A 512 0.71 19.67 -17.01
N VAL A 513 1.28 20.26 -15.97
CA VAL A 513 2.04 19.52 -14.94
C VAL A 513 1.12 18.68 -14.06
N THR A 514 -0.09 19.17 -13.77
CA THR A 514 -1.11 18.39 -13.05
C THR A 514 -1.47 17.13 -13.82
N HIS A 515 -1.78 17.25 -15.12
CA HIS A 515 -2.10 16.11 -15.97
C HIS A 515 -0.89 15.22 -16.24
N ALA A 516 0.33 15.75 -16.30
CA ALA A 516 1.55 14.94 -16.36
C ALA A 516 1.68 13.98 -15.16
N ALA A 517 1.37 14.46 -13.95
CA ALA A 517 1.37 13.62 -12.76
C ALA A 517 0.27 12.55 -12.79
N GLU A 518 -0.89 12.84 -13.38
CA GLU A 518 -1.97 11.87 -13.60
C GLU A 518 -1.58 10.80 -14.62
N VAL A 519 -0.92 11.19 -15.72
CA VAL A 519 -0.37 10.29 -16.73
C VAL A 519 0.63 9.32 -16.11
N LEU A 520 1.60 9.81 -15.34
CA LEU A 520 2.59 8.97 -14.67
C LEU A 520 1.92 7.98 -13.69
N GLY A 521 0.88 8.42 -12.98
CA GLY A 521 0.07 7.54 -12.13
C GLY A 521 -0.66 6.44 -12.93
N ALA A 522 -1.24 6.79 -14.09
CA ALA A 522 -1.89 5.82 -14.98
C ALA A 522 -0.89 4.82 -15.58
N ILE A 523 0.29 5.29 -16.00
CA ILE A 523 1.38 4.44 -16.52
C ILE A 523 1.81 3.45 -15.45
N SER A 524 2.01 3.90 -14.22
CA SER A 524 2.39 3.04 -13.08
C SER A 524 1.38 1.93 -12.81
N ALA A 525 0.08 2.27 -12.80
CA ALA A 525 -0.99 1.29 -12.65
C ALA A 525 -0.98 0.25 -13.79
N SER A 526 -0.74 0.68 -15.03
CA SER A 526 -0.65 -0.21 -16.19
C SER A 526 0.63 -1.08 -16.16
N GLN A 527 1.77 -0.53 -15.76
CA GLN A 527 3.03 -1.27 -15.58
C GLN A 527 2.88 -2.35 -14.51
N ARG A 528 2.22 -2.04 -13.39
CA ARG A 528 1.94 -3.02 -12.34
C ARG A 528 1.03 -4.14 -12.83
N THR A 529 0.02 -3.81 -13.64
CA THR A 529 -0.86 -4.82 -14.26
C THR A 529 -0.06 -5.74 -15.19
N LEU A 530 0.88 -5.19 -15.97
CA LEU A 530 1.80 -5.96 -16.81
C LEU A 530 2.75 -6.85 -15.97
N GLU A 531 3.25 -6.36 -14.84
CA GLU A 531 4.06 -7.14 -13.91
C GLU A 531 3.29 -8.33 -13.32
N PHE A 532 2.02 -8.14 -12.99
CA PHE A 532 1.15 -9.23 -12.56
C PHE A 532 0.89 -10.24 -13.69
N ALA A 533 0.62 -9.78 -14.91
CA ALA A 533 0.48 -10.69 -16.05
C ALA A 533 1.75 -11.54 -16.27
N ALA A 534 2.94 -11.00 -15.97
CA ALA A 534 4.20 -11.72 -16.08
C ALA A 534 4.38 -12.83 -15.04
N THR A 535 3.74 -12.72 -13.87
CA THR A 535 3.83 -13.74 -12.80
C THR A 535 2.83 -14.88 -12.96
N GLU A 536 1.95 -14.82 -13.97
CA GLU A 536 0.93 -15.84 -14.21
C GLU A 536 1.51 -17.19 -14.64
N PRO A 537 0.77 -18.31 -14.43
CA PRO A 537 1.19 -19.63 -14.88
C PRO A 537 1.37 -19.67 -16.40
N VAL A 538 2.28 -20.51 -16.89
CA VAL A 538 2.67 -20.58 -18.32
C VAL A 538 1.46 -20.77 -19.26
N HIS A 539 0.44 -21.52 -18.84
CA HIS A 539 -0.75 -21.76 -19.66
C HIS A 539 -1.74 -20.58 -19.73
N MET A 540 -1.60 -19.57 -18.86
CA MET A 540 -2.40 -18.33 -18.87
C MET A 540 -1.60 -17.12 -19.36
N ARG A 541 -0.26 -17.19 -19.26
CA ARG A 541 0.62 -16.08 -19.56
C ARG A 541 0.48 -15.69 -21.03
N ALA A 542 0.28 -14.40 -21.26
CA ALA A 542 0.27 -13.84 -22.60
C ALA A 542 1.63 -14.04 -23.31
N ASP A 543 1.60 -13.94 -24.64
CA ASP A 543 2.80 -14.07 -25.45
C ASP A 543 3.88 -13.06 -25.02
N THR A 544 5.11 -13.55 -24.89
CA THR A 544 6.25 -12.77 -24.38
C THR A 544 6.52 -11.57 -25.29
N GLU A 545 6.29 -11.72 -26.60
CA GLU A 545 6.45 -10.62 -27.56
C GLU A 545 5.40 -9.52 -27.36
N ARG A 546 4.14 -9.88 -27.13
CA ARG A 546 3.09 -8.89 -26.86
C ARG A 546 3.33 -8.16 -25.54
N MET A 547 3.83 -8.88 -24.54
CA MET A 547 4.21 -8.30 -23.26
C MET A 547 5.37 -7.32 -23.39
N SER A 548 6.40 -7.64 -24.19
CA SER A 548 7.52 -6.74 -24.43
C SER A 548 7.08 -5.49 -25.20
N GLN A 549 6.25 -5.65 -26.24
CA GLN A 549 5.66 -4.54 -26.98
C GLN A 549 4.84 -3.60 -26.08
N CYS A 550 4.00 -4.15 -25.18
CA CYS A 550 3.27 -3.34 -24.20
C CYS A 550 4.22 -2.62 -23.23
N GLY A 551 5.29 -3.28 -22.79
CA GLY A 551 6.31 -2.66 -21.94
C GLY A 551 7.07 -1.55 -22.64
N GLU A 552 7.33 -1.67 -23.95
CA GLU A 552 7.88 -0.61 -24.78
C GLU A 552 6.91 0.55 -24.94
N ALA A 553 5.64 0.28 -25.25
CA ALA A 553 4.61 1.30 -25.36
C ALA A 553 4.45 2.12 -24.07
N LEU A 554 4.50 1.48 -22.89
CA LEU A 554 4.44 2.19 -21.60
C LEU A 554 5.70 3.04 -21.33
N ARG A 555 6.87 2.60 -21.78
CA ARG A 555 8.11 3.39 -21.70
C ARG A 555 8.05 4.59 -22.63
N ASP A 556 7.53 4.41 -23.84
CA ASP A 556 7.34 5.49 -24.81
C ASP A 556 6.28 6.48 -24.34
N ALA A 557 5.20 6.02 -23.70
CA ALA A 557 4.20 6.89 -23.06
C ALA A 557 4.81 7.74 -21.93
N SER A 558 5.72 7.19 -21.13
CA SER A 558 6.44 7.95 -20.08
C SER A 558 7.28 9.06 -20.69
N ARG A 559 8.08 8.73 -21.72
CA ARG A 559 8.89 9.70 -22.46
C ARG A 559 8.03 10.78 -23.11
N LEU A 560 6.87 10.39 -23.65
CA LEU A 560 5.92 11.34 -24.23
C LEU A 560 5.36 12.31 -23.18
N ALA A 561 5.06 11.81 -21.97
CA ALA A 561 4.59 12.65 -20.87
C ALA A 561 5.65 13.68 -20.44
N GLU A 562 6.94 13.30 -20.41
CA GLU A 562 8.06 14.21 -20.19
C GLU A 562 8.21 15.21 -21.34
N ASP A 563 8.21 14.73 -22.59
CA ASP A 563 8.42 15.56 -23.78
C ASP A 563 7.28 16.60 -23.94
N LEU A 564 6.05 16.28 -23.54
CA LEU A 564 4.92 17.24 -23.56
C LEU A 564 5.12 18.41 -22.56
N LEU A 565 5.95 18.25 -21.53
CA LEU A 565 6.32 19.36 -20.64
C LEU A 565 7.27 20.36 -21.32
N ILE A 566 7.87 19.99 -22.46
CA ILE A 566 8.82 20.79 -23.23
C ILE A 566 8.07 21.42 -24.42
N PRO A 567 7.76 22.74 -24.41
CA PRO A 567 6.93 23.36 -25.45
C PRO A 567 7.45 23.19 -26.87
N GLU A 568 8.77 23.17 -27.06
CA GLU A 568 9.44 23.06 -28.36
C GLU A 568 9.23 21.69 -29.04
N ARG A 569 8.77 20.68 -28.31
CA ARG A 569 8.60 19.31 -28.82
C ARG A 569 7.17 18.95 -29.21
N ASP A 570 6.22 19.86 -29.03
CA ASP A 570 4.79 19.59 -29.21
C ASP A 570 4.41 19.15 -30.65
N ALA A 571 5.25 19.48 -31.65
CA ALA A 571 5.08 19.02 -33.03
C ALA A 571 5.55 17.56 -33.26
N GLN A 572 6.59 17.10 -32.53
CA GLN A 572 7.16 15.75 -32.67
C GLN A 572 6.38 14.69 -31.88
N THR A 573 5.57 15.11 -30.91
CA THR A 573 4.77 14.25 -30.03
C THR A 573 3.51 13.68 -30.71
N ARG A 574 2.96 14.33 -31.76
CA ARG A 574 1.73 13.89 -32.45
C ARG A 574 1.83 12.50 -33.08
N ALA A 575 2.87 12.23 -33.87
CA ALA A 575 3.03 10.94 -34.55
C ALA A 575 3.23 9.77 -33.56
N ARG A 576 3.88 10.03 -32.42
CA ARG A 576 4.04 9.04 -31.34
C ARG A 576 2.74 8.76 -30.61
N PHE A 577 1.91 9.80 -30.42
CA PHE A 577 0.60 9.67 -29.80
C PHE A 577 -0.35 8.79 -30.64
N GLU A 578 -0.39 9.00 -31.97
CA GLU A 578 -1.20 8.19 -32.89
C GLU A 578 -0.81 6.70 -32.85
N ARG A 579 0.50 6.40 -32.73
CA ARG A 579 0.98 5.02 -32.55
C ARG A 579 0.50 4.39 -31.24
N LEU A 580 0.50 5.14 -30.14
CA LEU A 580 -0.01 4.66 -28.85
C LEU A 580 -1.53 4.44 -28.86
N GLU A 581 -2.28 5.29 -29.55
CA GLU A 581 -3.73 5.11 -29.75
C GLU A 581 -4.04 3.81 -30.49
N SER A 582 -3.29 3.48 -31.54
CA SER A 582 -3.46 2.24 -32.32
C SER A 582 -3.21 0.95 -31.52
N LEU A 583 -2.41 1.02 -30.46
CA LEU A 583 -2.13 -0.11 -29.56
C LEU A 583 -3.19 -0.25 -28.44
N ALA A 584 -3.97 0.81 -28.18
CA ALA A 584 -4.99 0.84 -27.15
C ALA A 584 -6.41 0.54 -27.68
N SER A 585 -6.61 0.68 -28.99
CA SER A 585 -7.78 0.21 -29.76
C SER A 585 -7.73 -1.29 -29.96
#